data_AF-A0A927SVZ1-F1
#
_entry.id   AF-A0A927SVZ1-F1
#
_cell.length_a   1.000
_cell.length_b   1.000
_cell.length_c   1.000
_cell.angle_alpha   90.00
_cell.angle_beta   90.00
_cell.angle_gamma   90.00
#
_symmetry.space_group_name_H-M   'P 1'
#
loop_
_entity.id
_entity.type
_entity.pdbx_description
1 polymer ?
#
loop_
_entity_poly.entity_id
_entity_poly.type
_entity_poly.pdbx_seq_one_letter_code
_entity_poly.pdbx_strand_id
1 'polypeptide(L)'
;MKTALERKFIRYGRAGAPMFLNDDFALLPYAYDRAVACIDNAKSMIFKVIDRKTRREAGELALRIGESACMFYLGHIGYHIDPPYRGRSGAYQACKLAMPLLKDMGLRTLVITTDDDNTPSIRTCEKLGCELECTVDVPRHIQKEYEISARKRRYIWTVY
;
A
#
# COMPACT_ATOMS: atom_id res chain seq x y z
N MET A 1 18.28 4.50 -14.52
CA MET A 1 18.90 3.24 -14.05
C MET A 1 18.14 2.74 -12.81
N LYS A 2 17.85 1.43 -12.69
CA LYS A 2 17.09 0.89 -11.54
C LYS A 2 17.94 0.88 -10.26
N THR A 3 17.34 1.08 -9.09
CA THR A 3 18.00 0.99 -7.78
C THR A 3 18.27 -0.47 -7.38
N ALA A 4 19.11 -0.70 -6.36
CA ALA A 4 19.35 -2.05 -5.84
C ALA A 4 18.07 -2.71 -5.31
N LEU A 5 17.20 -1.91 -4.69
CA LEU A 5 15.91 -2.36 -4.18
C LEU A 5 14.95 -2.77 -5.30
N GLU A 6 14.85 -1.96 -6.35
CA GLU A 6 14.02 -2.28 -7.52
C GLU A 6 14.49 -3.58 -8.18
N ARG A 7 15.82 -3.78 -8.31
CA ARG A 7 16.38 -5.04 -8.80
C ARG A 7 16.02 -6.22 -7.91
N LYS A 8 16.09 -6.05 -6.57
CA LYS A 8 15.70 -7.08 -5.60
C LYS A 8 14.23 -7.45 -5.78
N PHE A 9 13.33 -6.47 -5.78
CA PHE A 9 11.90 -6.69 -5.96
C PHE A 9 11.58 -7.46 -7.26
N ILE A 10 12.15 -7.03 -8.39
CA ILE A 10 11.96 -7.70 -9.69
C ILE A 10 12.47 -9.15 -9.65
N ARG A 11 13.61 -9.41 -8.99
CA ARG A 11 14.16 -10.76 -8.85
C ARG A 11 13.23 -11.68 -8.07
N TYR A 12 12.70 -11.23 -6.93
CA TYR A 12 11.76 -12.01 -6.13
C TYR A 12 10.46 -12.29 -6.90
N GLY A 13 9.93 -11.29 -7.62
CA GLY A 13 8.72 -11.47 -8.43
C GLY A 13 8.91 -12.47 -9.56
N ARG A 14 10.06 -12.44 -10.26
CA ARG A 14 10.38 -13.43 -11.30
C ARG A 14 10.54 -14.84 -10.76
N ALA A 15 11.02 -14.98 -9.53
CA ALA A 15 11.17 -16.27 -8.86
C ALA A 15 9.85 -16.80 -8.26
N GLY A 16 8.77 -15.99 -8.26
CA GLY A 16 7.53 -16.34 -7.53
C GLY A 16 7.75 -16.52 -6.03
N ALA A 17 8.78 -15.86 -5.48
CA ALA A 17 9.17 -16.02 -4.08
C ALA A 17 8.64 -14.85 -3.23
N PRO A 18 8.15 -15.11 -2.01
CA PRO A 18 7.77 -14.04 -1.10
C PRO A 18 9.00 -13.23 -0.71
N MET A 19 8.87 -11.91 -0.73
CA MET A 19 9.93 -10.99 -0.29
C MET A 19 9.89 -10.75 1.22
N PHE A 20 8.68 -10.75 1.79
CA PHE A 20 8.41 -10.63 3.22
C PHE A 20 7.34 -11.64 3.63
N LEU A 21 7.42 -12.17 4.85
CA LEU A 21 6.40 -13.06 5.40
C LEU A 21 6.43 -13.06 6.93
N ASN A 22 5.29 -13.40 7.53
CA ASN A 22 5.13 -13.80 8.93
C ASN A 22 4.36 -15.13 8.97
N ASP A 23 3.77 -15.51 10.11
CA ASP A 23 3.04 -16.79 10.24
C ASP A 23 1.75 -16.86 9.40
N ASP A 24 1.04 -15.75 9.23
CA ASP A 24 -0.27 -15.71 8.58
C ASP A 24 -0.20 -15.35 7.10
N PHE A 25 0.65 -14.38 6.73
CA PHE A 25 0.68 -13.77 5.41
C PHE A 25 2.09 -13.65 4.84
N ALA A 26 2.16 -13.60 3.51
CA ALA A 26 3.36 -13.30 2.77
C ALA A 26 3.10 -12.22 1.72
N LEU A 27 4.09 -11.36 1.47
CA LEU A 27 4.08 -10.38 0.40
C LEU A 27 4.92 -10.89 -0.76
N LEU A 28 4.26 -11.19 -1.87
CA LEU A 28 4.88 -11.67 -3.09
C LEU A 28 4.93 -10.53 -4.12
N PRO A 29 6.12 -10.06 -4.52
CA PRO A 29 6.25 -9.07 -5.60
C PRO A 29 5.55 -9.56 -6.86
N TYR A 30 4.62 -8.78 -7.38
CA TYR A 30 3.80 -9.17 -8.53
C TYR A 30 4.02 -8.26 -9.73
N ALA A 31 3.89 -6.95 -9.52
CA ALA A 31 4.07 -5.98 -10.58
C ALA A 31 4.92 -4.80 -10.12
N TYR A 32 5.76 -4.33 -11.03
CA TYR A 32 6.53 -3.11 -10.89
C TYR A 32 6.22 -2.28 -12.13
N ASP A 33 5.70 -1.07 -11.94
CA ASP A 33 5.53 -0.11 -13.03
C ASP A 33 4.56 -0.59 -14.15
N ARG A 34 3.54 -1.40 -13.81
CA ARG A 34 2.48 -1.74 -14.77
C ARG A 34 1.25 -0.88 -14.55
N ALA A 35 0.93 -0.08 -15.56
CA ALA A 35 -0.41 0.13 -16.12
C ALA A 35 -1.54 0.69 -15.24
N VAL A 36 -1.28 1.13 -14.01
CA VAL A 36 -1.97 2.31 -13.49
C VAL A 36 -1.11 3.46 -13.99
N ALA A 37 -1.67 4.38 -14.78
CA ALA A 37 -0.97 5.56 -15.28
C ALA A 37 0.02 6.03 -14.21
N CYS A 38 1.31 6.17 -14.57
CA CYS A 38 2.32 6.69 -13.65
C CYS A 38 1.65 7.83 -12.88
N ILE A 39 1.48 7.64 -11.56
CA ILE A 39 0.73 8.60 -10.74
C ILE A 39 1.66 9.81 -10.68
N ASP A 40 1.50 10.67 -11.67
CA ASP A 40 2.50 11.57 -12.22
C ASP A 40 3.88 10.91 -12.47
N ASN A 41 4.72 10.85 -11.42
CA ASN A 41 6.09 10.34 -11.43
C ASN A 41 6.33 9.25 -10.37
N ALA A 42 5.28 8.84 -9.65
CA ALA A 42 5.40 7.86 -8.58
C ALA A 42 5.47 6.44 -9.16
N LYS A 43 6.51 5.71 -8.74
CA LYS A 43 6.69 4.30 -9.08
C LYS A 43 5.82 3.43 -8.18
N SER A 44 5.12 2.47 -8.77
CA SER A 44 4.28 1.54 -8.01
C SER A 44 4.93 0.15 -7.92
N MET A 45 5.07 -0.34 -6.69
CA MET A 45 5.51 -1.70 -6.34
C MET A 45 4.30 -2.45 -5.77
N ILE A 46 3.80 -3.41 -6.52
CA ILE A 46 2.58 -4.14 -6.19
C ILE A 46 2.93 -5.53 -5.66
N PHE A 47 2.48 -5.82 -4.46
CA PHE A 47 2.59 -7.12 -3.81
C PHE A 47 1.24 -7.82 -3.81
N LYS A 48 1.23 -9.11 -4.16
CA LYS A 48 0.16 -10.00 -3.76
C LYS A 48 0.30 -10.32 -2.27
N VAL A 49 -0.80 -10.20 -1.54
CA VAL A 49 -0.91 -10.70 -0.18
C VAL A 49 -1.33 -12.17 -0.28
N ILE A 50 -0.45 -13.08 0.14
CA ILE A 50 -0.71 -14.52 0.10
C ILE A 50 -1.04 -14.98 1.51
N ASP A 51 -2.20 -15.60 1.71
CA ASP A 51 -2.52 -16.31 2.94
C ASP A 51 -1.67 -17.59 3.02
N ARG A 52 -0.88 -17.73 4.09
CA ARG A 52 0.07 -18.83 4.20
C ARG A 52 -0.59 -20.16 4.50
N LYS A 53 -1.75 -20.17 5.15
CA LYS A 53 -2.49 -21.38 5.49
C LYS A 53 -3.06 -22.05 4.25
N THR A 54 -3.72 -21.28 3.40
CA THR A 54 -4.37 -21.77 2.18
C THR A 54 -3.47 -21.71 0.95
N ARG A 55 -2.35 -20.97 1.03
CA ARG A 55 -1.41 -20.72 -0.08
C ARG A 55 -2.06 -20.01 -1.26
N ARG A 56 -3.17 -19.29 -1.01
CA ARG A 56 -3.94 -18.55 -2.01
C ARG A 56 -3.73 -17.06 -1.86
N GLU A 57 -3.98 -16.35 -2.95
CA GLU A 57 -4.06 -14.89 -2.94
C GLU A 57 -5.23 -14.46 -2.05
N ALA A 58 -4.93 -13.51 -1.17
CA ALA A 58 -5.82 -12.98 -0.16
C ALA A 58 -6.06 -11.47 -0.33
N GLY A 59 -5.42 -10.86 -1.32
CA GLY A 59 -5.54 -9.45 -1.63
C GLY A 59 -4.24 -8.87 -2.19
N GLU A 60 -4.13 -7.55 -2.11
CA GLU A 60 -3.05 -6.78 -2.73
C GLU A 60 -2.59 -5.65 -1.81
N LEU A 61 -1.30 -5.34 -1.88
CA LEU A 61 -0.68 -4.15 -1.29
C LEU A 61 0.08 -3.41 -2.39
N ALA A 62 -0.32 -2.18 -2.67
CA ALA A 62 0.36 -1.28 -3.58
C ALA A 62 1.16 -0.25 -2.78
N LEU A 63 2.47 -0.24 -3.00
CA LEU A 63 3.38 0.77 -2.47
C LEU A 63 3.76 1.75 -3.59
N ARG A 64 3.41 3.02 -3.40
CA ARG A 64 3.66 4.12 -4.35
C ARG A 64 4.79 4.99 -3.83
N ILE A 65 5.80 5.18 -4.66
CA ILE A 65 7.07 5.80 -4.31
C ILE A 65 7.30 7.01 -5.20
N GLY A 66 7.29 8.19 -4.58
CA GLY A 66 7.40 9.47 -5.25
C GLY A 66 6.34 10.41 -4.70
N GLU A 67 6.55 11.70 -4.93
CA GLU A 67 5.65 12.75 -4.46
C GLU A 67 5.06 13.49 -5.66
N SER A 68 3.77 13.80 -5.57
CA SER A 68 3.07 14.61 -6.55
C SER A 68 1.78 15.18 -5.94
N ALA A 69 1.11 16.09 -6.67
CA ALA A 69 -0.13 16.68 -6.19
C ALA A 69 -1.23 15.63 -5.96
N CYS A 70 -1.31 14.58 -6.79
CA CYS A 70 -2.30 13.52 -6.62
C CYS A 70 -1.93 12.52 -5.50
N MET A 71 -0.65 12.39 -5.13
CA MET A 71 -0.24 11.61 -3.94
C MET A 71 -0.81 12.17 -2.64
N PHE A 72 -1.16 13.46 -2.62
CA PHE A 72 -1.94 14.07 -1.54
C PHE A 72 -3.39 13.51 -1.42
N TYR A 73 -3.90 12.78 -2.38
CA TYR A 73 -5.24 12.16 -2.30
C TYR A 73 -5.21 10.64 -2.36
N LEU A 74 -4.15 10.07 -2.94
CA LEU A 74 -3.99 8.64 -3.13
C LEU A 74 -3.20 7.97 -2.00
N GLY A 75 -2.26 8.69 -1.38
CA GLY A 75 -1.37 8.16 -0.37
C GLY A 75 -0.30 7.21 -0.92
N HIS A 76 0.67 6.91 -0.07
CA HIS A 76 1.81 6.04 -0.35
C HIS A 76 1.45 4.56 -0.36
N ILE A 77 0.44 4.17 0.41
CA ILE A 77 0.04 2.78 0.55
C ILE A 77 -1.44 2.66 0.21
N GLY A 78 -1.74 1.79 -0.76
CA GLY A 78 -3.07 1.25 -1.01
C GLY A 78 -3.10 -0.24 -0.68
N TYR A 79 -4.21 -0.74 -0.17
CA TYR A 79 -4.39 -2.17 0.04
C TYR A 79 -5.83 -2.60 -0.17
N HIS A 80 -6.00 -3.88 -0.46
CA HIS A 80 -7.26 -4.59 -0.45
C HIS A 80 -7.05 -5.98 0.15
N ILE A 81 -8.05 -6.47 0.88
CA ILE A 81 -8.12 -7.86 1.34
C ILE A 81 -9.43 -8.45 0.83
N ASP A 82 -9.32 -9.58 0.15
CA ASP A 82 -10.47 -10.24 -0.48
C ASP A 82 -11.45 -10.72 0.60
N PRO A 83 -12.77 -10.69 0.34
CA PRO A 83 -13.79 -11.02 1.34
C PRO A 83 -13.54 -12.29 2.16
N PRO A 84 -13.07 -13.42 1.58
CA PRO A 84 -12.84 -14.65 2.34
C PRO A 84 -11.73 -14.56 3.41
N TYR A 85 -10.85 -13.56 3.34
CA TYR A 85 -9.69 -13.43 4.24
C TYR A 85 -9.79 -12.21 5.17
N ARG A 86 -10.91 -11.49 5.16
CA ARG A 86 -11.17 -10.36 6.05
C ARG A 86 -11.34 -10.82 7.51
N GLY A 87 -11.33 -9.85 8.44
CA GLY A 87 -11.46 -10.12 9.88
C GLY A 87 -10.18 -10.62 10.56
N ARG A 88 -9.11 -10.90 9.80
CA ARG A 88 -7.83 -11.44 10.31
C ARG A 88 -6.71 -10.40 10.41
N SER A 89 -7.05 -9.11 10.42
CA SER A 89 -6.08 -8.00 10.38
C SER A 89 -5.13 -8.04 9.16
N GLY A 90 -5.54 -8.63 8.03
CA GLY A 90 -4.65 -8.83 6.87
C GLY A 90 -4.01 -7.54 6.35
N ALA A 91 -4.77 -6.45 6.23
CA ALA A 91 -4.24 -5.15 5.80
C ALA A 91 -3.18 -4.59 6.76
N TYR A 92 -3.43 -4.65 8.06
CA TYR A 92 -2.46 -4.28 9.10
C TYR A 92 -1.18 -5.10 8.99
N GLN A 93 -1.31 -6.43 8.86
CA GLN A 93 -0.17 -7.33 8.76
C GLN A 93 0.64 -7.08 7.46
N ALA A 94 -0.04 -6.89 6.33
CA ALA A 94 0.60 -6.55 5.06
C ALA A 94 1.39 -5.24 5.14
N CYS A 95 0.80 -4.18 5.74
CA CYS A 95 1.50 -2.91 5.94
C CYS A 95 2.76 -3.09 6.81
N LYS A 96 2.65 -3.79 7.95
CA LYS A 96 3.79 -4.09 8.83
C LYS A 96 4.89 -4.90 8.13
N LEU A 97 4.51 -5.89 7.32
CA LEU A 97 5.45 -6.71 6.55
C LEU A 97 6.24 -5.89 5.51
N ALA A 98 5.63 -4.85 4.94
CA ALA A 98 6.32 -3.95 4.01
C ALA A 98 7.21 -2.91 4.71
N MET A 99 7.12 -2.74 6.03
CA MET A 99 7.88 -1.74 6.79
C MET A 99 9.41 -1.78 6.55
N PRO A 100 10.08 -2.95 6.49
CA PRO A 100 11.52 -2.99 6.21
C PRO A 100 11.86 -2.39 4.84
N LEU A 101 11.00 -2.59 3.84
CA LEU A 101 11.18 -2.00 2.51
C LEU A 101 11.14 -0.47 2.58
N LEU A 102 10.18 0.07 3.33
CA LEU A 102 9.98 1.51 3.49
C LEU A 102 11.18 2.17 4.14
N LYS A 103 11.77 1.50 5.14
CA LYS A 103 13.02 1.93 5.79
C LYS A 103 14.21 1.90 4.84
N ASP A 104 14.37 0.83 4.06
CA ASP A 104 15.43 0.71 3.04
C ASP A 104 15.35 1.85 1.99
N MET A 105 14.16 2.42 1.80
CA MET A 105 13.92 3.56 0.91
C MET A 105 14.19 4.92 1.54
N GLY A 106 14.53 4.97 2.83
CA GLY A 106 14.74 6.21 3.57
C GLY A 106 13.47 6.99 3.88
N LEU A 107 12.29 6.38 3.70
CA LEU A 107 11.00 7.02 4.00
C LEU A 107 10.77 6.98 5.50
N ARG A 108 10.70 8.16 6.13
CA ARG A 108 10.45 8.31 7.58
C ARG A 108 8.96 8.40 7.91
N THR A 109 8.19 8.92 6.96
CA THR A 109 6.76 9.15 7.09
C THR A 109 6.08 8.72 5.80
N LEU A 110 4.94 8.06 5.95
CA LEU A 110 4.11 7.59 4.84
C LEU A 110 2.69 8.05 5.05
N VAL A 111 1.93 8.04 3.97
CA VAL A 111 0.52 8.43 4.02
C VAL A 111 -0.34 7.25 3.63
N ILE A 112 -1.37 6.98 4.43
CA ILE A 112 -2.48 6.12 4.05
C ILE A 112 -3.71 7.01 3.91
N THR A 113 -4.38 6.95 2.76
CA THR A 113 -5.64 7.67 2.56
C THR A 113 -6.80 6.68 2.52
N THR A 114 -7.91 7.03 3.17
CA THR A 114 -9.11 6.20 3.19
C THR A 114 -10.36 7.07 3.16
N ASP A 115 -11.49 6.49 2.71
CA ASP A 115 -12.79 7.15 2.77
C ASP A 115 -13.29 7.27 4.23
N ASP A 116 -14.15 8.26 4.48
CA ASP A 116 -14.69 8.57 5.80
C ASP A 116 -15.50 7.41 6.41
N ASP A 117 -16.16 6.62 5.57
CA ASP A 117 -17.03 5.50 5.95
C ASP A 117 -16.31 4.14 5.96
N ASN A 118 -15.04 4.10 5.52
CA ASN A 118 -14.24 2.88 5.48
C ASN A 118 -13.66 2.56 6.87
N THR A 119 -14.56 2.17 7.77
CA THR A 119 -14.29 1.78 9.15
C THR A 119 -13.17 0.72 9.26
N PRO A 120 -13.10 -0.32 8.40
CA PRO A 120 -11.99 -1.29 8.45
C PRO A 120 -10.61 -0.66 8.23
N SER A 121 -10.49 0.30 7.30
CA SER A 121 -9.22 0.97 7.01
C SER A 121 -8.86 2.00 8.07
N ILE A 122 -9.85 2.71 8.62
CA ILE A 122 -9.65 3.60 9.78
C ILE A 122 -9.06 2.82 10.96
N ARG A 123 -9.68 1.69 11.33
CA ARG A 123 -9.16 0.81 12.39
C ARG A 123 -7.78 0.24 12.08
N THR A 124 -7.49 -0.01 10.80
CA THR A 124 -6.15 -0.44 10.37
C THR A 124 -5.12 0.65 10.62
N CYS A 125 -5.41 1.90 10.25
CA CYS A 125 -4.54 3.05 10.49
C CYS A 125 -4.31 3.28 12.00
N GLU A 126 -5.38 3.26 12.81
CA GLU A 126 -5.30 3.39 14.27
C GLU A 126 -4.41 2.30 14.88
N LYS A 127 -4.61 1.04 14.45
CA LYS A 127 -3.81 -0.11 14.93
C LYS A 127 -2.34 -0.03 14.49
N LEU A 128 -2.05 0.56 13.34
CA LEU A 128 -0.67 0.82 12.89
C LEU A 128 0.01 1.92 13.72
N GLY A 129 -0.76 2.70 14.49
CA GLY A 129 -0.29 3.88 15.21
C GLY A 129 -0.19 5.10 14.31
N CYS A 130 -0.99 5.17 13.23
CA CYS A 130 -1.02 6.35 12.37
C CYS A 130 -1.77 7.51 13.05
N GLU A 131 -1.33 8.72 12.78
CA GLU A 131 -1.99 9.95 13.22
C GLU A 131 -2.88 10.48 12.09
N LEU A 132 -4.10 10.92 12.42
CA LEU A 132 -4.96 11.59 11.44
C LEU A 132 -4.44 13.01 11.18
N GLU A 133 -3.96 13.27 9.97
CA GLU A 133 -3.53 14.60 9.53
C GLU A 133 -4.72 15.52 9.30
N CYS A 134 -5.64 15.09 8.43
CA CYS A 134 -6.81 15.87 8.06
C CYS A 134 -7.86 14.99 7.35
N THR A 135 -9.05 15.56 7.20
CA THR A 135 -10.04 15.12 6.22
C THR A 135 -10.14 16.20 5.14
N VAL A 136 -10.02 15.80 3.88
CA VAL A 136 -9.93 16.74 2.75
C VAL A 136 -10.89 16.35 1.63
N ASP A 137 -11.47 17.37 0.98
CA ASP A 137 -12.23 17.20 -0.25
C ASP A 137 -11.28 17.06 -1.45
N VAL A 138 -11.52 16.06 -2.27
CA VAL A 138 -10.73 15.76 -3.46
C VAL A 138 -11.23 16.63 -4.61
N PRO A 139 -10.36 17.32 -5.37
CA PRO A 139 -10.75 18.04 -6.58
C PRO A 139 -11.43 17.12 -7.60
N ARG A 140 -12.50 17.61 -8.26
CA ARG A 140 -13.28 16.81 -9.23
C ARG A 140 -12.45 16.20 -10.37
N HIS A 141 -11.38 16.86 -10.82
CA HIS A 141 -10.52 16.32 -11.87
C HIS A 141 -9.74 15.09 -11.38
N ILE A 142 -9.20 15.12 -10.15
CA ILE A 142 -8.51 13.99 -9.52
C ILE A 142 -9.49 12.85 -9.25
N GLN A 143 -10.71 13.15 -8.79
CA GLN A 143 -11.76 12.13 -8.62
C GLN A 143 -12.02 11.35 -9.91
N LYS A 144 -12.12 12.07 -11.05
CA LYS A 144 -12.40 11.46 -12.36
C LYS A 144 -11.19 10.70 -12.93
N GLU A 145 -10.00 11.26 -12.77
CA GLU A 145 -8.77 10.67 -13.31
C GLU A 145 -8.40 9.36 -12.62
N TYR A 146 -8.56 9.31 -11.30
CA TYR A 146 -8.16 8.16 -10.47
C TYR A 146 -9.33 7.34 -9.93
N GLU A 147 -10.56 7.68 -10.31
CA GLU A 147 -11.80 7.02 -9.88
C GLU A 147 -11.90 6.90 -8.34
N ILE A 148 -11.57 7.98 -7.64
CA ILE A 148 -11.59 8.04 -6.16
C ILE A 148 -12.73 8.91 -5.62
N SER A 149 -13.18 8.56 -4.42
CA SER A 149 -14.21 9.26 -3.66
C SER A 149 -13.90 10.73 -3.43
N ALA A 150 -14.95 11.55 -3.30
CA ALA A 150 -14.86 13.00 -3.17
C ALA A 150 -14.24 13.50 -1.87
N ARG A 151 -14.09 12.64 -0.86
CA ARG A 151 -13.55 13.02 0.45
C ARG A 151 -12.65 11.92 0.98
N LYS A 152 -11.49 12.30 1.52
CA LYS A 152 -10.47 11.39 2.02
C LYS A 152 -9.99 11.82 3.41
N ARG A 153 -9.79 10.84 4.29
CA ARG A 153 -9.01 10.96 5.52
C ARG A 153 -7.56 10.64 5.18
N ARG A 154 -6.64 11.50 5.61
CA ARG A 154 -5.20 11.33 5.45
C ARG A 154 -4.58 10.95 6.78
N TYR A 155 -3.90 9.82 6.82
CA TYR A 155 -3.21 9.33 8.00
C TYR A 155 -1.71 9.30 7.77
N ILE A 156 -0.94 9.90 8.68
CA ILE A 156 0.53 9.84 8.69
C ILE A 156 0.98 8.64 9.48
N TRP A 157 1.77 7.79 8.85
CA TRP A 157 2.43 6.67 9.49
C TRP A 157 3.93 6.93 9.61
N THR A 158 4.39 7.16 10.83
CA THR A 158 5.81 7.35 11.12
C THR A 158 6.49 5.99 11.31
N VAL A 159 7.56 5.76 10.55
CA VAL A 159 8.33 4.51 10.53
C VAL A 159 9.75 4.80 11.03
N TYR A 160 9.98 4.59 12.33
CA TYR A 160 11.30 4.56 12.98
C TYR A 160 11.93 3.18 12.83
#